data_AF-A0A357AVG7-F1
#
_entry.id   AF-A0A357AVG7-F1
#
_cell.length_a   1.000
_cell.length_b   1.000
_cell.length_c   1.000
_cell.angle_alpha   90.00
_cell.angle_beta   90.00
_cell.angle_gamma   90.00
#
_symmetry.space_group_name_H-M   'P 1'
#
loop_
_entity.id
_entity.type
_entity.pdbx_description
1 polymer ?
#
loop_
_entity_poly.entity_id
_entity_poly.type
_entity_poly.pdbx_seq_one_letter_code
_entity_poly.pdbx_strand_id
1 'polypeptide(L)'
;MSAGLRGGFWVLLPLLGLALCLGLASVWMNIERVDLAYTLKKMEHELAERNTLADKLSVERDNLMAPYQLKRLADKFGLGPAGPGQIRRLPASEDRPATAKP
;
A
#
# COMPACT_ATOMS: atom_id res chain seq x y z
N MET A 1 -32.00 37.42 49.22
CA MET A 1 -31.44 37.18 47.86
C MET A 1 -30.24 36.22 47.83
N SER A 2 -30.02 35.37 48.84
CA SER A 2 -28.84 34.47 48.92
C SER A 2 -29.09 33.01 48.49
N ALA A 3 -30.35 32.55 48.45
CA ALA A 3 -30.68 31.16 48.12
C ALA A 3 -30.49 30.82 46.63
N GLY A 4 -30.76 31.76 45.72
CA GLY A 4 -30.57 31.57 44.27
C GLY A 4 -29.10 31.42 43.85
N LEU A 5 -28.18 32.10 44.56
CA LEU A 5 -26.74 32.00 44.30
C LEU A 5 -26.18 30.63 44.70
N ARG A 6 -26.65 30.04 45.81
CA ARG A 6 -26.24 28.70 46.25
C ARG A 6 -26.69 27.64 45.25
N GLY A 7 -27.95 27.68 44.80
CA GLY A 7 -28.49 26.71 43.83
C GLY A 7 -27.78 26.75 42.47
N GLY A 8 -27.51 27.97 41.95
CA GLY A 8 -26.77 28.13 40.70
C GLY A 8 -25.34 27.61 40.76
N PHE A 9 -24.64 27.82 41.88
CA PHE A 9 -23.28 27.32 42.07
C PHE A 9 -23.16 25.80 41.97
N TRP A 10 -24.12 25.06 42.55
CA TRP A 10 -24.14 23.59 42.50
C TRP A 10 -24.42 23.04 41.10
N VAL A 11 -24.99 23.82 40.19
CA VAL A 11 -25.21 23.44 38.78
C VAL A 11 -24.06 23.91 37.88
N LEU A 12 -23.54 25.11 38.11
CA LEU A 12 -22.46 25.69 37.32
C LEU A 12 -21.14 24.96 37.51
N LEU A 13 -20.85 24.49 38.73
CA LEU A 13 -19.61 23.77 39.02
C LEU A 13 -19.45 22.47 38.19
N PRO A 14 -20.42 21.53 38.17
CA PRO A 14 -20.29 20.34 37.34
C PRO A 14 -20.34 20.66 35.84
N LEU A 15 -21.10 21.68 35.43
CA LEU A 15 -21.16 22.11 34.03
C LEU A 15 -19.79 22.62 33.54
N LEU A 16 -19.11 23.42 34.36
CA LEU A 16 -17.75 23.89 34.08
C LEU A 16 -16.77 22.71 34.01
N GLY A 17 -16.86 21.77 34.95
CA GLY A 17 -16.04 20.55 34.95
C GLY A 17 -16.24 19.74 33.67
N LEU A 18 -17.50 19.53 33.25
CA LEU A 18 -17.82 18.81 32.02
C LEU A 18 -17.28 19.54 30.78
N ALA A 19 -17.43 20.86 30.72
CA ALA A 19 -16.91 21.67 29.62
C ALA A 19 -15.37 21.55 29.51
N LEU A 20 -14.66 21.57 30.63
CA LEU A 20 -13.21 21.38 30.66
C LEU A 20 -12.81 19.96 30.22
N CYS A 21 -13.50 18.92 30.70
CA CYS A 21 -13.26 17.55 30.28
C CYS A 21 -13.48 17.36 28.78
N LEU A 22 -14.56 17.91 28.24
CA LEU A 22 -14.87 17.85 26.81
C LEU A 22 -13.83 18.63 25.98
N GLY A 23 -13.40 19.81 26.45
CA GLY A 23 -12.35 20.58 25.81
C GLY A 23 -11.03 19.80 25.75
N LEU A 24 -10.63 19.19 26.86
CA LEU A 24 -9.41 18.38 26.92
C LEU A 24 -9.50 17.13 26.03
N ALA A 25 -10.62 16.41 26.09
CA ALA A 25 -10.86 15.25 25.23
C ALA A 25 -10.86 15.63 23.75
N SER A 26 -11.41 16.81 23.40
CA SER A 26 -11.41 17.32 22.03
C SER A 26 -10.00 17.56 21.52
N VAL A 27 -9.13 18.19 22.32
CA VAL A 27 -7.73 18.39 21.96
C VAL A 27 -7.00 17.06 21.79
N TRP A 28 -7.20 16.11 22.71
CA TRP A 28 -6.61 14.78 22.61
C TRP A 28 -7.01 14.07 21.32
N MET A 29 -8.31 14.04 21.01
CA MET A 29 -8.83 13.39 19.81
C MET A 29 -8.43 14.13 18.53
N ASN A 30 -8.17 15.44 18.62
CA ASN A 30 -7.61 16.20 17.51
C ASN A 30 -6.17 15.75 17.19
N ILE A 31 -5.32 15.60 18.20
CA ILE A 31 -3.95 15.12 18.04
C ILE A 31 -3.93 13.73 17.42
N GLU A 32 -4.72 12.80 17.96
CA GLU A 32 -4.82 11.41 17.44
C GLU A 32 -5.33 11.38 16.00
N ARG A 33 -6.34 12.20 15.67
CA ARG A 33 -6.84 12.33 14.30
C ARG A 33 -5.76 12.82 13.34
N VAL A 34 -5.00 13.83 13.75
CA VAL A 34 -3.92 14.41 12.93
C VAL A 34 -2.81 13.38 12.71
N ASP A 35 -2.40 12.66 13.75
CA ASP A 35 -1.39 11.59 13.65
C ASP A 35 -1.82 10.47 12.70
N LEU A 36 -3.07 10.03 12.80
CA LEU A 36 -3.63 9.04 11.88
C LEU A 36 -3.64 9.54 10.44
N ALA A 37 -4.00 10.81 10.20
CA ALA A 37 -3.98 11.41 8.87
C ALA A 37 -2.56 11.47 8.29
N TYR A 38 -1.55 11.78 9.10
CA TYR A 38 -0.15 11.75 8.68
C TYR A 38 0.30 10.33 8.32
N THR A 39 -0.06 9.34 9.13
CA THR A 39 0.28 7.93 8.87
C THR A 39 -0.39 7.44 7.59
N LEU A 40 -1.67 7.75 7.38
CA LEU A 40 -2.39 7.38 6.18
C LEU A 40 -1.74 7.99 4.94
N LYS A 41 -1.43 9.29 4.98
CA LYS A 41 -0.75 9.98 3.89
C LYS A 41 0.63 9.40 3.57
N LYS A 42 1.36 8.98 4.61
CA LYS A 42 2.65 8.30 4.44
C LYS A 42 2.48 6.95 3.74
N MET A 43 1.51 6.14 4.17
CA MET A 43 1.24 4.84 3.53
C MET A 43 0.76 5.00 2.09
N GLU A 44 -0.07 6.00 1.81
CA GLU A 44 -0.51 6.33 0.44
C GLU A 44 0.69 6.68 -0.45
N HIS A 45 1.63 7.46 0.07
CA HIS A 45 2.85 7.81 -0.66
C HIS A 45 3.73 6.58 -0.93
N GLU A 46 3.98 5.75 0.09
CA GLU A 46 4.76 4.51 -0.08
C GLU A 46 4.09 3.56 -1.07
N LEU A 47 2.75 3.42 -1.03
CA LEU A 47 1.99 2.62 -1.98
C LEU A 47 2.14 3.17 -3.40
N ALA A 48 2.01 4.49 -3.58
CA ALA A 48 2.20 5.14 -4.87
C ALA A 48 3.62 4.90 -5.42
N GLU A 49 4.65 5.05 -4.61
CA GLU A 49 6.03 4.76 -5.03
C GLU A 49 6.18 3.30 -5.48
N ARG A 50 5.65 2.33 -4.73
CA ARG A 50 5.72 0.91 -5.08
C ARG A 50 4.98 0.61 -6.38
N ASN A 51 3.81 1.19 -6.59
CA ASN A 51 3.07 1.05 -7.84
C ASN A 51 3.84 1.64 -9.02
N THR A 52 4.45 2.82 -8.87
CA THR A 52 5.25 3.41 -9.95
C THR A 52 6.45 2.55 -10.35
N LEU A 53 7.07 1.86 -9.39
CA LEU A 53 8.16 0.92 -9.64
C LEU A 53 7.65 -0.34 -10.33
N ALA A 54 6.52 -0.88 -9.88
CA ALA A 54 5.88 -2.04 -10.50
C ALA A 54 5.49 -1.76 -11.96
N ASP A 55 4.92 -0.60 -12.24
CA ASP A 55 4.55 -0.18 -13.59
C ASP A 55 5.76 -0.06 -14.51
N LYS A 56 6.85 0.56 -14.02
CA LYS A 56 8.12 0.62 -14.76
C LYS A 56 8.66 -0.76 -15.09
N LEU A 57 8.69 -1.65 -14.10
CA LEU A 57 9.13 -3.03 -14.30
C LEU A 57 8.24 -3.77 -15.29
N SER A 58 6.93 -3.54 -15.27
CA SER A 58 6.01 -4.12 -16.26
C SER A 58 6.35 -3.67 -17.67
N VAL A 59 6.58 -2.37 -17.86
CA VAL A 59 6.96 -1.81 -19.17
C VAL A 59 8.30 -2.38 -19.66
N GLU A 60 9.31 -2.48 -18.78
CA GLU A 60 10.59 -3.07 -19.13
C GLU A 60 10.48 -4.55 -19.48
N ARG A 61 9.68 -5.32 -18.71
CA ARG A 61 9.39 -6.72 -18.97
C ARG A 61 8.72 -6.89 -20.33
N ASP A 62 7.71 -6.07 -20.65
CA ASP A 62 7.00 -6.14 -21.93
C ASP A 62 7.92 -5.75 -23.09
N ASN A 63 8.80 -4.77 -22.89
CA ASN A 63 9.84 -4.40 -23.84
C ASN A 63 10.85 -5.55 -24.09
N LEU A 64 11.28 -6.25 -23.03
CA LEU A 64 12.14 -7.43 -23.16
C LEU A 64 11.44 -8.57 -23.90
N MET A 65 10.12 -8.70 -23.73
CA MET A 65 9.28 -9.65 -24.46
C MET A 65 8.84 -9.12 -25.85
N ALA A 66 9.32 -7.97 -26.30
CA ALA A 66 8.96 -7.44 -27.60
C ALA A 66 9.58 -8.31 -28.72
N PRO A 67 8.82 -8.63 -29.80
CA PRO A 67 9.27 -9.54 -30.85
C PRO A 67 10.62 -9.19 -31.48
N TYR A 68 10.90 -7.89 -31.63
CA TYR A 68 12.17 -7.44 -32.21
C TYR A 68 13.37 -7.67 -31.27
N GLN A 69 13.19 -7.53 -29.95
CA GLN A 69 14.24 -7.83 -28.97
C GLN A 69 14.49 -9.33 -28.88
N LEU A 70 13.43 -10.14 -28.87
CA LEU A 70 13.54 -11.60 -28.95
C LEU A 70 14.25 -12.05 -30.21
N LYS A 71 13.91 -11.46 -31.38
CA LYS A 71 14.59 -11.76 -32.64
C LYS A 71 16.07 -11.40 -32.59
N ARG A 72 16.40 -10.20 -32.11
CA ARG A 72 17.79 -9.75 -31.94
C ARG A 72 18.57 -10.66 -30.99
N LEU A 73 17.95 -11.13 -29.92
CA LEU A 73 18.56 -12.06 -28.97
C LEU A 73 18.73 -13.44 -29.61
N ALA A 74 17.73 -13.92 -30.35
CA ALA A 74 17.79 -15.16 -31.10
C ALA A 74 18.94 -15.15 -32.12
N ASP A 75 19.07 -14.09 -32.91
CA ASP A 75 20.17 -13.90 -33.85
C ASP A 75 21.54 -13.93 -33.14
N LYS A 76 21.66 -13.27 -31.98
CA LYS A 76 22.89 -13.25 -31.17
C LYS A 76 23.30 -14.64 -30.67
N PHE A 77 22.34 -15.49 -30.32
CA PHE A 77 22.59 -16.84 -29.83
C PHE A 77 22.51 -17.91 -30.95
N GLY A 78 22.39 -17.51 -32.22
CA GLY A 78 22.24 -18.42 -33.35
C GLY A 78 20.96 -19.26 -33.30
N LEU A 79 19.95 -18.79 -32.57
CA LEU A 79 18.66 -19.44 -32.42
C LEU A 79 17.77 -19.06 -33.61
N GLY A 80 17.22 -20.06 -34.26
CA GLY A 80 16.26 -19.89 -35.36
C GLY A 80 15.09 -20.87 -35.28
N PRO A 81 14.11 -20.73 -36.18
CA PRO A 81 13.06 -21.72 -36.35
C PRO A 81 13.67 -23.10 -36.63
N ALA A 82 13.07 -24.14 -36.08
CA ALA A 82 13.53 -25.51 -36.28
C ALA A 82 13.40 -25.88 -37.77
N GLY A 83 14.42 -26.53 -38.33
CA GLY A 83 14.38 -27.01 -39.70
C GLY A 83 13.37 -28.15 -39.88
N PRO A 84 12.89 -28.41 -41.11
CA PRO A 84 12.00 -29.54 -41.39
C PRO A 84 12.65 -30.87 -40.95
N GLY A 85 11.97 -31.61 -40.06
CA GLY A 85 12.46 -32.88 -39.48
C GLY A 85 13.15 -32.77 -38.12
N GLN A 86 13.37 -31.56 -37.59
CA GLN A 86 14.03 -31.36 -36.29
C GLN A 86 13.02 -31.35 -35.12
N ILE A 87 13.06 -32.37 -34.26
CA ILE A 87 12.23 -32.45 -33.04
C ILE A 87 13.01 -31.88 -31.84
N ARG A 88 12.56 -30.75 -31.27
CA ARG A 88 13.06 -30.25 -29.98
C ARG A 88 12.27 -30.89 -28.84
N ARG A 89 12.97 -31.58 -27.92
CA ARG A 89 12.38 -32.05 -26.66
C ARG A 89 12.60 -30.98 -25.60
N LEU A 90 11.54 -30.33 -25.16
CA LEU A 90 11.59 -29.45 -24.00
C LEU A 90 11.68 -30.34 -22.74
N PRO A 91 12.61 -30.10 -21.81
CA PRO A 91 12.54 -30.75 -20.51
C PRO A 91 11.19 -30.41 -19.90
N ALA A 92 10.47 -31.42 -19.38
CA ALA A 92 9.25 -31.19 -18.62
C ALA A 92 9.56 -30.14 -17.54
N SER A 93 8.71 -29.13 -17.41
CA SER A 93 8.90 -27.97 -16.53
C SER A 93 9.30 -28.37 -15.11
N GLU A 94 10.60 -28.43 -14.84
CA GLU A 94 11.20 -28.60 -13.53
C GLU A 94 11.43 -27.20 -12.97
N ASP A 95 10.37 -26.60 -12.45
CA ASP A 95 10.42 -25.58 -11.39
C ASP A 95 8.98 -25.18 -11.02
N ARG A 96 8.32 -26.04 -10.24
CA ARG A 96 7.20 -25.63 -9.40
C ARG A 96 7.72 -25.72 -7.96
N PRO A 97 8.05 -24.62 -7.26
CA PRO A 97 8.43 -24.72 -5.86
C PRO A 97 7.28 -25.35 -5.09
N ALA A 98 7.57 -26.49 -4.47
CA ALA A 98 6.63 -27.21 -3.62
C ALA A 98 6.35 -26.38 -2.36
N THR A 99 5.24 -25.64 -2.35
CA THR A 99 4.61 -25.12 -1.12
C THR A 99 3.10 -25.34 -1.29
N ALA A 100 2.32 -25.90 -0.37
CA ALA A 100 2.50 -26.14 1.06
C ALA A 100 1.77 -27.43 1.48
N LYS A 101 2.29 -28.12 2.51
CA LYS A 101 1.54 -29.14 3.28
C LYS A 101 0.40 -28.45 4.05
N PRO A 102 -0.73 -29.13 4.31
CA PRO A 102 -1.86 -28.56 5.05
C PRO A 102 -1.52 -28.28 6.51
#